data_AF-A0A9P7FTU1-F1
#
_entry.id   AF-A0A9P7FTU1-F1
#
_cell.length_a   1.000
_cell.length_b   1.000
_cell.length_c   1.000
_cell.angle_alpha   90.00
_cell.angle_beta   90.00
_cell.angle_gamma   90.00
#
_symmetry.space_group_name_H-M   'P 1'
#
loop_
_entity.id
_entity.type
_entity.pdbx_description
1 polymer ?
#
loop_
_entity_poly.entity_id
_entity_poly.type
_entity_poly.pdbx_seq_one_letter_code
_entity_poly.pdbx_strand_id
1 'polypeptide(L)'
;MPSPASATSRLASFGSGIGSPVDTQLAPTARQETRRMYLLRTDSHYDPETKKLIAMLEVPGVRKTDIRVTLSTCPWNRVKQITVSGIARSVLPPSDASSEFTIRERKFGEFARTFAVPSDTN
;
A
#
# COMPACT_ATOMS: atom_id res chain seq x y z
N MET A 1 47.76 -24.19 2.76
CA MET A 1 47.99 -24.61 4.16
C MET A 1 49.10 -23.75 4.75
N PRO A 2 49.06 -23.29 6.02
CA PRO A 2 47.95 -22.93 6.93
C PRO A 2 48.03 -21.46 7.45
N SER A 3 47.02 -21.01 8.23
CA SER A 3 46.96 -19.74 9.01
C SER A 3 47.82 -19.75 10.28
N PRO A 4 48.05 -18.58 10.91
CA PRO A 4 47.37 -18.23 12.18
C PRO A 4 46.93 -16.74 12.23
N ALA A 5 45.67 -16.39 12.55
CA ALA A 5 45.05 -16.19 13.87
C ALA A 5 45.36 -14.85 14.60
N SER A 6 44.27 -14.16 14.96
CA SER A 6 44.06 -13.38 16.21
C SER A 6 44.25 -11.84 16.24
N ALA A 7 43.09 -11.18 16.23
CA ALA A 7 42.58 -10.19 17.19
C ALA A 7 43.39 -8.91 17.52
N THR A 8 42.73 -7.76 17.35
CA THR A 8 42.89 -6.65 18.30
C THR A 8 41.54 -5.98 18.54
N SER A 9 41.08 -6.12 19.78
CA SER A 9 39.88 -5.53 20.34
C SER A 9 39.95 -4.01 20.35
N ARG A 10 38.84 -3.33 20.01
CA ARG A 10 38.57 -1.99 20.55
C ARG A 10 37.54 -2.13 21.65
N LEU A 11 38.04 -2.26 22.88
CA LEU A 11 37.27 -2.10 24.12
C LEU A 11 36.78 -0.64 24.17
N ALA A 12 35.47 -0.46 24.04
CA ALA A 12 34.83 0.80 24.41
C ALA A 12 34.45 0.75 25.90
N SER A 13 34.81 1.85 26.55
CA SER A 13 34.75 2.20 27.96
C SER A 13 33.55 1.70 28.77
N PHE A 14 33.84 1.23 29.98
CA PHE A 14 32.87 0.87 31.01
C PHE A 14 32.19 2.12 31.59
N GLY A 15 30.85 2.18 31.45
CA GLY A 15 29.98 2.99 32.30
C GLY A 15 29.10 2.06 33.12
N SER A 16 29.42 1.90 34.41
CA SER A 16 28.57 1.20 35.38
C SER A 16 27.31 2.01 35.66
N GLY A 17 26.16 1.45 35.33
CA GLY A 17 24.84 1.88 35.79
C GLY A 17 24.04 0.64 36.16
N ILE A 18 23.85 0.43 37.46
CA ILE A 18 23.07 -0.65 38.06
C ILE A 18 21.59 -0.42 37.74
N GLY A 19 20.93 -1.38 37.10
CA GLY A 19 19.48 -1.35 36.87
C GLY A 19 18.97 -2.54 36.05
N SER A 20 18.36 -3.50 36.76
CA SER A 20 17.38 -4.54 36.38
C SER A 20 17.52 -5.32 35.06
N PRO A 21 17.36 -6.67 35.07
CA PRO A 21 17.24 -7.45 33.84
C PRO A 21 15.94 -7.07 33.12
N VAL A 22 16.04 -6.28 32.06
CA VAL A 22 14.98 -6.18 31.07
C VAL A 22 15.08 -7.45 30.23
N ASP A 23 14.18 -8.39 30.49
CA ASP A 23 13.86 -9.48 29.57
C ASP A 23 13.49 -8.83 28.23
N THR A 24 14.48 -8.74 27.34
CA THR A 24 14.27 -8.32 25.97
C THR A 24 13.65 -9.52 25.26
N GLN A 25 12.36 -9.77 25.53
CA GLN A 25 11.55 -10.57 24.64
C GLN A 25 11.58 -9.86 23.30
N LEU A 26 12.29 -10.46 22.35
CA LEU A 26 12.18 -10.17 20.93
C LEU A 26 10.72 -10.42 20.54
N ALA A 27 9.88 -9.40 20.71
CA ALA A 27 8.56 -9.39 20.12
C ALA A 27 8.78 -9.62 18.62
N PRO A 28 8.11 -10.62 18.01
CA PRO A 28 8.16 -10.76 16.57
C PRO A 28 7.64 -9.44 16.00
N THR A 29 8.53 -8.69 15.35
CA THR A 29 8.12 -7.57 14.51
C THR A 29 7.33 -8.20 13.38
N ALA A 30 6.02 -8.32 13.58
CA ALA A 30 5.09 -8.62 12.51
C ALA A 30 5.38 -7.54 11.46
N ARG A 31 6.10 -7.93 10.40
CA ARG A 31 6.25 -7.09 9.23
C ARG A 31 4.83 -6.75 8.85
N GLN A 32 4.43 -5.50 9.05
CA GLN A 32 3.22 -4.98 8.43
C GLN A 32 3.45 -5.20 6.94
N GLU A 33 2.87 -6.27 6.41
CA GLU A 33 2.76 -6.44 4.97
C GLU A 33 2.10 -5.16 4.50
N THR A 34 2.87 -4.33 3.80
CA THR A 34 2.34 -3.17 3.10
C THR A 34 1.23 -3.73 2.24
N ARG A 35 -0.03 -3.50 2.64
CA ARG A 35 -1.20 -4.01 1.93
C ARG A 35 -1.05 -3.54 0.49
N ARG A 36 -0.65 -4.46 -0.39
CA ARG A 36 -0.38 -4.14 -1.77
C ARG A 36 -1.73 -3.85 -2.40
N MET A 37 -2.06 -2.58 -2.51
CA MET A 37 -3.26 -2.14 -3.21
C MET A 37 -3.11 -2.56 -4.67
N TYR A 38 -4.13 -3.22 -5.21
CA TYR A 38 -4.05 -3.60 -6.62
C TYR A 38 -4.47 -2.40 -7.48
N LEU A 39 -3.72 -2.18 -8.56
CA LEU A 39 -3.96 -1.07 -9.48
C LEU A 39 -5.13 -1.38 -10.41
N LEU A 40 -6.10 -0.47 -10.43
CA LEU A 40 -7.20 -0.48 -11.40
C LEU A 40 -6.68 -0.12 -12.79
N ARG A 41 -7.26 -0.76 -13.81
CA ARG A 41 -7.15 -0.27 -15.19
C ARG A 41 -7.91 1.04 -15.30
N THR A 42 -7.33 1.99 -16.01
CA THR A 42 -7.77 3.38 -15.96
C THR A 42 -7.37 4.09 -17.23
N ASP A 43 -8.33 4.80 -17.80
CA ASP A 43 -8.12 5.75 -18.89
C ASP A 43 -8.47 7.15 -18.38
N SER A 44 -7.71 8.15 -18.80
CA SER A 44 -7.95 9.54 -18.43
C SER A 44 -7.80 10.44 -19.65
N HIS A 45 -8.77 11.33 -19.84
CA HIS A 45 -8.76 12.32 -20.90
C HIS A 45 -9.09 13.69 -20.32
N TYR A 46 -8.25 14.68 -20.63
CA TYR A 46 -8.51 16.07 -20.31
C TYR A 46 -8.77 16.83 -21.60
N ASP A 47 -9.92 17.49 -21.67
CA ASP A 47 -10.27 18.38 -22.76
C ASP A 47 -9.94 19.83 -22.37
N PRO A 48 -8.96 20.48 -23.01
CA PRO A 48 -8.56 21.85 -22.69
C PRO A 48 -9.56 22.91 -23.13
N GLU A 49 -10.49 22.61 -24.05
CA GLU A 49 -11.52 23.55 -24.49
C GLU A 49 -12.67 23.60 -23.49
N THR A 50 -13.21 22.43 -23.12
CA THR A 50 -14.31 22.34 -22.16
C THR A 50 -13.85 22.37 -20.70
N LYS A 51 -12.54 22.26 -20.46
CA LYS A 51 -11.93 22.21 -19.13
C LYS A 51 -12.44 21.04 -18.29
N LYS A 52 -12.67 19.90 -18.93
CA LYS A 52 -13.21 18.70 -18.28
C LYS A 52 -12.18 17.59 -18.23
N LEU A 53 -11.99 17.04 -17.04
CA LEU A 53 -11.24 15.82 -16.83
C LEU A 53 -12.21 14.64 -16.71
N ILE A 54 -12.08 13.67 -17.62
CA ILE A 54 -12.83 12.42 -17.60
C ILE A 54 -11.86 11.30 -17.23
N ALA A 55 -12.17 10.58 -16.16
CA ALA A 55 -11.44 9.38 -15.76
C ALA A 55 -12.38 8.18 -15.77
N MET A 56 -12.03 7.16 -16.55
CA MET A 56 -12.75 5.88 -16.63
C MET A 56 -11.93 4.83 -15.88
N LEU A 57 -12.58 4.09 -14.96
CA LEU A 57 -11.93 3.07 -14.16
C LEU A 57 -12.68 1.74 -14.30
N GLU A 58 -11.96 0.66 -14.59
CA GLU A 58 -12.54 -0.69 -14.59
C GLU A 58 -12.58 -1.24 -13.17
N VAL A 59 -13.78 -1.31 -12.58
CA VAL A 59 -13.99 -1.80 -11.20
C VAL A 59 -14.99 -2.96 -11.17
N PRO A 60 -14.65 -4.12 -11.76
CA PRO A 60 -15.61 -5.20 -11.98
C PRO A 60 -16.01 -5.90 -10.67
N GLY A 61 -17.32 -6.04 -10.46
CA GLY A 61 -17.90 -6.78 -9.33
C GLY A 61 -17.82 -6.05 -7.98
N VAL A 62 -17.56 -4.74 -7.99
CA VAL A 62 -17.60 -3.90 -6.78
C VAL A 62 -18.93 -3.16 -6.73
N ARG A 63 -19.59 -3.15 -5.57
CA ARG A 63 -20.83 -2.40 -5.39
C ARG A 63 -20.53 -0.91 -5.31
N LYS A 64 -21.47 -0.09 -5.78
CA LYS A 64 -21.36 1.37 -5.72
C LYS A 64 -21.14 1.90 -4.29
N THR A 65 -21.74 1.24 -3.29
CA THR A 65 -21.57 1.58 -1.87
C THR A 65 -20.17 1.34 -1.33
N ASP A 66 -19.41 0.44 -1.97
CA ASP A 66 -18.04 0.08 -1.59
C ASP A 66 -16.99 0.95 -2.32
N ILE A 67 -17.43 1.93 -3.12
CA ILE A 67 -16.59 2.90 -3.85
C ILE A 67 -16.72 4.26 -3.17
N ARG A 68 -15.58 4.85 -2.84
CA ARG A 68 -15.48 6.20 -2.31
C ARG A 68 -14.71 7.08 -3.29
N VAL A 69 -15.30 8.22 -3.63
CA VAL A 69 -14.67 9.25 -4.45
C VAL A 69 -14.49 10.49 -3.57
N THR A 70 -13.25 10.95 -3.42
CA THR A 70 -12.91 12.10 -2.58
C THR A 70 -12.12 13.11 -3.39
N LEU A 71 -12.56 14.38 -3.36
CA LEU A 71 -11.78 15.51 -3.85
C LEU A 71 -11.03 16.14 -2.68
N SER A 72 -9.71 16.26 -2.80
CA SER A 72 -8.85 16.86 -1.79
C SER A 72 -7.78 17.73 -2.43
N THR A 73 -7.33 18.76 -1.72
CA THR A 73 -6.18 19.55 -2.16
C THR A 73 -4.94 19.06 -1.43
N CYS A 74 -3.89 18.70 -2.18
CA CYS A 74 -2.63 18.28 -1.60
C CYS A 74 -1.99 19.43 -0.81
N PRO A 75 -1.60 19.24 0.46
CA PRO A 75 -1.12 20.33 1.31
C PRO A 75 0.24 20.87 0.88
N TRP A 76 1.08 20.05 0.25
CA TRP A 76 2.45 20.43 -0.13
C TRP A 76 2.53 21.22 -1.44
N ASN A 77 1.79 20.82 -2.46
CA ASN A 77 1.85 21.44 -3.80
C ASN A 77 0.55 22.16 -4.21
N ARG A 78 -0.47 22.17 -3.34
CA ARG A 78 -1.78 22.81 -3.56
C ARG A 78 -2.55 22.28 -4.78
N VAL A 79 -2.13 21.16 -5.37
CA VAL A 79 -2.82 20.55 -6.52
C VAL A 79 -4.10 19.86 -6.03
N LYS A 80 -5.21 20.13 -6.72
CA LYS A 80 -6.48 19.41 -6.52
C LYS A 80 -6.31 17.96 -6.96
N GLN A 81 -6.85 17.02 -6.20
CA GLN A 81 -6.70 15.60 -6.43
C GLN A 81 -8.03 14.88 -6.23
N ILE A 82 -8.42 14.07 -7.21
CA ILE A 82 -9.54 13.14 -7.05
C ILE A 82 -8.96 11.78 -6.71
N THR A 83 -9.36 11.24 -5.56
CA THR A 83 -8.99 9.88 -5.13
C THR A 83 -10.22 8.98 -5.19
N VAL A 84 -10.11 7.90 -5.95
CA VAL A 84 -11.08 6.82 -6.01
C VAL A 84 -10.51 5.64 -5.23
N SER A 85 -11.20 5.21 -4.18
CA SER A 85 -10.77 4.08 -3.35
C SER A 85 -11.93 3.16 -2.99
N GLY A 86 -11.59 1.93 -2.61
CA GLY A 86 -12.59 0.93 -2.25
C GLY A 86 -11.99 -0.44 -2.01
N ILE A 87 -12.87 -1.43 -1.86
CA ILE A 87 -12.49 -2.82 -1.60
C ILE A 87 -13.23 -3.74 -2.57
N ALA A 88 -12.50 -4.45 -3.41
CA ALA A 88 -13.04 -5.58 -4.17
C ALA A 88 -12.95 -6.85 -3.34
N ARG A 89 -14.09 -7.42 -3.00
CA ARG A 89 -14.17 -8.65 -2.20
C ARG A 89 -14.12 -9.86 -3.13
N SER A 90 -13.41 -10.92 -2.72
CA SER A 90 -13.52 -12.22 -3.37
C SER A 90 -14.94 -12.75 -3.20
N VAL A 91 -15.55 -13.19 -4.29
CA VAL A 91 -16.83 -13.92 -4.26
C VAL A 91 -16.58 -15.41 -3.97
N LEU A 92 -15.37 -15.88 -4.29
CA LEU A 92 -14.97 -17.27 -4.05
C LEU A 92 -14.58 -17.44 -2.58
N PRO A 93 -14.83 -18.63 -2.00
CA PRO A 93 -14.42 -18.95 -0.64
C PRO A 93 -12.94 -18.68 -0.41
N PRO A 94 -12.51 -18.49 0.85
CA PRO A 94 -11.10 -18.50 1.21
C PRO A 94 -10.39 -19.73 0.62
N SER A 95 -9.09 -19.60 0.33
CA SER A 95 -8.32 -20.71 -0.24
C SER A 95 -7.98 -21.68 0.87
N ASP A 96 -8.95 -22.48 1.27
CA ASP A 96 -8.75 -23.54 2.25
C ASP A 96 -8.23 -24.79 1.52
N ALA A 97 -7.63 -25.74 2.23
CA ALA A 97 -6.99 -26.93 1.65
C ALA A 97 -7.90 -27.78 0.74
N SER A 98 -9.22 -27.55 0.72
CA SER A 98 -10.19 -28.20 -0.16
C SER A 98 -10.47 -27.45 -1.48
N SER A 99 -9.74 -26.38 -1.80
CA SER A 99 -9.93 -25.60 -3.03
C SER A 99 -9.23 -26.20 -4.27
N GLU A 100 -9.19 -27.53 -4.39
CA GLU A 100 -8.44 -28.26 -5.44
C GLU A 100 -8.86 -27.91 -6.88
N PHE A 101 -10.06 -27.35 -7.08
CA PHE A 101 -10.58 -27.00 -8.41
C PHE A 101 -10.86 -25.51 -8.63
N THR A 102 -10.27 -24.61 -7.83
CA THR A 102 -10.54 -23.17 -7.94
C THR A 102 -9.43 -22.43 -8.68
N ILE A 103 -9.74 -21.93 -9.88
CA ILE A 103 -8.86 -21.00 -10.61
C ILE A 103 -9.22 -19.55 -10.24
N ARG A 104 -8.23 -18.76 -9.81
CA ARG A 104 -8.40 -17.37 -9.37
C ARG A 104 -7.54 -16.42 -10.19
N GLU A 105 -8.12 -15.82 -11.22
CA GLU A 105 -7.42 -14.86 -12.08
C GLU A 105 -7.73 -13.40 -11.72
N ARG A 106 -8.88 -13.17 -11.11
CA ARG A 106 -9.36 -11.82 -10.75
C ARG A 106 -8.57 -11.28 -9.56
N LYS A 107 -8.03 -10.07 -9.71
CA LYS A 107 -7.46 -9.32 -8.58
C LYS A 107 -8.60 -8.88 -7.64
N PHE A 108 -8.37 -9.05 -6.35
CA PHE A 108 -9.26 -8.61 -5.27
C PHE A 108 -8.42 -7.98 -4.15
N GLY A 109 -9.05 -7.19 -3.28
CA GLY A 109 -8.39 -6.48 -2.19
C GLY A 109 -8.76 -4.99 -2.15
N GLU A 110 -7.97 -4.22 -1.42
CA GLU A 110 -8.08 -2.76 -1.39
C GLU A 110 -7.50 -2.17 -2.69
N PHE A 111 -8.16 -1.12 -3.20
CA PHE A 111 -7.65 -0.33 -4.32
C PHE A 111 -7.75 1.16 -3.99
N ALA A 112 -6.81 1.92 -4.52
CA ALA A 112 -6.85 3.37 -4.53
C ALA A 112 -6.17 3.91 -5.79
N ARG A 113 -6.77 4.91 -6.41
CA ARG A 113 -6.19 5.64 -7.54
C ARG A 113 -6.44 7.12 -7.37
N THR A 114 -5.38 7.92 -7.52
CA THR A 114 -5.44 9.37 -7.41
C THR A 114 -5.12 10.01 -8.75
N PHE A 115 -5.91 11.01 -9.12
CA PHE A 115 -5.76 11.82 -10.32
C PHE A 115 -5.47 13.26 -9.92
N ALA A 116 -4.41 13.83 -10.46
CA ALA A 116 -4.20 15.27 -10.38
C ALA A 116 -5.24 15.97 -11.25
N VAL A 117 -5.91 16.96 -10.70
CA VAL A 117 -6.91 17.78 -11.38
C VAL A 117 -6.23 19.08 -11.79
N PRO A 118 -6.18 19.40 -13.09
CA PRO A 118 -5.71 20.69 -13.58
C PRO A 118 -6.44 21.85 -12.89
N SER A 119 -5.73 22.94 -12.59
CA SER A 119 -6.28 24.08 -11.85
C SER A 119 -7.45 24.76 -12.55
N ASP A 120 -7.47 24.68 -13.88
CA ASP A 120 -8.48 25.26 -14.77
C ASP A 120 -9.70 24.37 -14.99
N THR A 121 -9.78 23.20 -14.34
CA THR A 121 -10.94 22.29 -14.44
C THR A 121 -12.19 22.92 -13.80
N ASN A 122 -13.31 22.90 -14.54
CA ASN A 122 -14.63 23.40 -14.13
C ASN A 122 -15.42 22.36 -13.30
#